data_AF-A0A7S2G291-F1
#
_entry.id   AF-A0A7S2G291-F1
#
_cell.length_a   1.000
_cell.length_b   1.000
_cell.length_c   1.000
_cell.angle_alpha   90.00
_cell.angle_beta   90.00
_cell.angle_gamma   90.00
#
_symmetry.space_group_name_H-M   'P 1'
#
loop_
_entity.id
_entity.type
_entity.pdbx_description
1 polymer ?
#
loop_
_entity_poly.entity_id
_entity_poly.type
_entity_poly.pdbx_seq_one_letter_code
_entity_poly.pdbx_strand_id
1 'polypeptide(L)'
;EPAAGAGWVPKNVRLINVGLERLARLHARLIDDEYDRGKATQLFMKMMTQRPYQLVEFKPALGFIFEEYLTNYTHWAFGDLDVLMGDLLSWMDPDELTDFDIFTYGFGDQFRMYTRGQWTVHQNTPRVNNAFRGCS
;
A
#
# COMPACT_ATOMS: atom_id res chain seq x y z
N GLU A 1 -17.08 -21.62 17.92
CA GLU A 1 -17.83 -20.38 17.63
C GLU A 1 -16.89 -19.18 17.77
N PRO A 2 -16.94 -18.17 16.89
CA PRO A 2 -16.21 -16.94 17.12
C PRO A 2 -16.85 -16.19 18.30
N ALA A 3 -16.01 -15.58 19.14
CA ALA A 3 -16.43 -14.77 20.27
C ALA A 3 -17.33 -13.61 19.82
N ALA A 4 -18.41 -13.38 20.59
CA ALA A 4 -19.38 -12.31 20.35
C ALA A 4 -18.68 -10.95 20.21
N GLY A 5 -18.80 -10.32 19.04
CA GLY A 5 -18.27 -8.98 18.75
C GLY A 5 -17.30 -8.89 17.57
N ALA A 6 -16.74 -10.01 17.11
CA ALA A 6 -15.98 -10.03 15.86
C ALA A 6 -16.96 -10.19 14.69
N GLY A 7 -17.16 -9.12 13.91
CA GLY A 7 -17.92 -9.18 12.66
C GLY A 7 -17.39 -10.27 11.73
N TRP A 8 -18.24 -10.76 10.84
CA TRP A 8 -17.84 -11.76 9.85
C TRP A 8 -16.72 -11.23 8.94
N VAL A 9 -15.68 -12.06 8.71
CA VAL A 9 -14.56 -11.76 7.80
C VAL A 9 -14.41 -12.93 6.82
N PRO A 10 -14.32 -12.70 5.49
CA PRO A 10 -14.07 -13.77 4.52
C PRO A 10 -12.78 -14.55 4.82
N LYS A 11 -12.75 -15.85 4.48
CA LYS A 11 -11.58 -16.72 4.76
C LYS A 11 -10.28 -16.25 4.11
N ASN A 12 -10.38 -15.55 2.97
CA ASN A 12 -9.25 -15.00 2.21
C ASN A 12 -8.88 -13.57 2.65
N VAL A 13 -9.55 -13.00 3.65
CA VAL A 13 -9.25 -11.67 4.19
C VAL A 13 -8.54 -11.82 5.53
N ARG A 14 -7.40 -11.13 5.66
CA ARG A 14 -6.64 -11.06 6.92
C ARG A 14 -6.62 -9.60 7.38
N LEU A 15 -7.20 -9.34 8.55
CA LEU A 15 -7.11 -8.05 9.19
C LEU A 15 -5.87 -8.02 10.07
N ILE A 16 -4.96 -7.10 9.79
CA ILE A 16 -3.70 -6.96 10.52
C ILE A 16 -3.73 -5.64 11.29
N ASN A 17 -3.78 -5.72 12.62
CA ASN A 17 -3.56 -4.54 13.46
C ASN A 17 -2.05 -4.35 13.64
N VAL A 18 -1.48 -3.42 12.88
CA VAL A 18 -0.05 -3.10 12.93
C VAL A 18 0.32 -2.36 14.22
N GLY A 19 -0.57 -1.51 14.74
CA GLY A 19 -0.30 -0.59 15.84
C GLY A 19 0.54 0.62 15.43
N LEU A 20 0.32 1.76 16.10
CA LEU A 20 0.91 3.06 15.73
C LEU A 20 2.44 3.04 15.72
N GLU A 21 3.07 2.50 16.77
CA GLU A 21 4.53 2.50 16.89
C GLU A 21 5.18 1.66 15.78
N ARG A 22 4.64 0.46 15.52
CA ARG A 22 5.17 -0.39 14.45
C ARG A 22 4.93 0.25 13.07
N LEU A 23 3.75 0.84 12.84
CA LEU A 23 3.48 1.56 11.60
C LEU A 23 4.50 2.68 11.37
N ALA A 24 4.84 3.44 12.41
CA ALA A 24 5.86 4.47 12.36
C ALA A 24 7.26 3.91 12.12
N ARG A 25 7.62 2.77 12.74
CA ARG A 25 8.90 2.08 12.47
C ARG A 25 9.00 1.61 11.02
N LEU A 26 7.91 1.10 10.44
CA LEU A 26 7.88 0.69 9.04
C LEU A 26 8.12 1.89 8.10
N HIS A 27 7.51 3.05 8.38
CA HIS A 27 7.76 4.27 7.60
C HIS A 27 9.18 4.82 7.80
N ALA A 28 9.73 4.70 9.00
CA ALA A 28 11.10 5.13 9.30
C ALA A 28 12.17 4.37 8.49
N ARG A 29 11.84 3.22 7.87
CA ARG A 29 12.72 2.50 6.95
C ARG A 29 12.99 3.23 5.64
N LEU A 30 12.17 4.23 5.31
CA LEU A 30 12.40 5.09 4.15
C LEU A 30 13.58 6.04 4.36
N ILE A 31 13.96 6.26 5.62
CA ILE A 31 15.06 7.14 5.98
C ILE A 31 16.37 6.36 5.86
N ASP A 32 17.35 6.98 5.20
CA ASP A 32 18.69 6.42 5.02
C ASP A 32 19.38 6.12 6.35
N ASP A 33 20.26 5.12 6.32
CA ASP A 33 20.95 4.58 7.50
C ASP A 33 21.87 5.59 8.20
N GLU A 34 22.22 6.69 7.52
CA GLU A 34 22.97 7.80 8.10
C GLU A 34 22.19 8.52 9.21
N TYR A 35 20.84 8.45 9.20
CA TYR A 35 20.00 9.15 10.16
C TYR A 35 19.46 8.22 11.26
N ASP A 36 19.18 8.82 12.42
CA ASP A 36 18.61 8.12 13.58
C ASP A 36 17.15 7.68 13.31
N ARG A 37 16.98 6.39 12.99
CA ARG A 37 15.67 5.76 12.77
C ARG A 37 14.74 5.81 14.00
N GLY A 38 15.30 5.91 15.22
CA GLY A 38 14.52 6.10 16.44
C GLY A 38 13.86 7.48 16.48
N LYS A 39 14.61 8.54 16.17
CA LYS A 39 14.06 9.89 16.00
C LYS A 39 13.06 9.96 14.84
N ALA A 40 13.38 9.33 13.71
CA ALA A 40 12.45 9.25 12.59
C ALA A 40 11.13 8.57 12.99
N THR A 41 11.19 7.46 13.72
CA THR A 41 9.99 6.77 14.24
C THR A 41 9.13 7.71 15.09
N GLN A 42 9.73 8.46 16.01
CA GLN A 42 8.98 9.43 16.83
C GLN A 42 8.32 10.52 15.99
N LEU A 43 9.02 11.02 14.96
CA LEU A 43 8.47 12.00 14.03
C LEU A 43 7.28 11.43 13.24
N PHE A 44 7.39 10.19 12.75
CA PHE A 44 6.30 9.49 12.06
C PHE A 44 5.10 9.28 12.98
N MET A 45 5.29 8.88 14.24
CA MET A 45 4.18 8.76 15.20
C MET A 45 3.45 10.09 15.41
N LYS A 46 4.20 11.19 15.57
CA LYS A 46 3.63 12.53 15.69
C LYS A 46 2.88 12.94 14.41
N MET A 47 3.46 12.68 13.24
CA MET A 47 2.82 12.97 11.96
C MET A 47 1.51 12.19 11.79
N MET A 48 1.51 10.88 12.05
CA MET A 48 0.33 10.03 11.91
C MET A 48 -0.82 10.42 12.84
N THR A 49 -0.50 10.90 14.04
CA THR A 49 -1.51 11.31 15.03
C THR A 49 -2.04 12.73 14.78
N GLN A 50 -1.22 13.64 14.26
CA GLN A 50 -1.61 15.04 14.04
C GLN A 50 -2.12 15.31 12.62
N ARG A 51 -1.65 14.55 11.63
CA ARG A 51 -1.89 14.75 10.20
C ARG A 51 -1.99 13.40 9.46
N PRO A 52 -2.94 12.53 9.84
CA PRO A 52 -3.07 11.17 9.27
C PRO A 52 -3.21 11.16 7.75
N TYR A 53 -3.78 12.23 7.15
CA TYR A 53 -3.91 12.36 5.71
C TYR A 53 -2.57 12.32 4.96
N GLN A 54 -1.47 12.72 5.60
CA GLN A 54 -0.13 12.66 4.99
C GLN A 54 0.34 11.23 4.70
N LEU A 55 -0.29 10.21 5.28
CA LEU A 55 -0.02 8.81 4.93
C LEU A 55 -0.28 8.50 3.45
N VAL A 56 -1.20 9.24 2.83
CA VAL A 56 -1.55 9.07 1.41
C VAL A 56 -0.36 9.39 0.50
N GLU A 57 0.53 10.29 0.92
CA GLU A 57 1.73 10.66 0.15
C GLU A 57 2.74 9.50 0.03
N PHE A 58 2.63 8.48 0.90
CA PHE A 58 3.51 7.31 0.89
C PHE A 58 2.98 6.16 0.01
N LYS A 59 1.84 6.35 -0.69
CA LYS A 59 1.25 5.36 -1.61
C LYS A 59 2.29 4.70 -2.55
N PRO A 60 3.20 5.45 -3.20
CA PRO A 60 4.21 4.86 -4.09
C PRO A 60 5.26 3.97 -3.38
N ALA A 61 5.43 4.11 -2.07
CA ALA A 61 6.43 3.40 -1.30
C ALA A 61 5.86 2.25 -0.46
N LEU A 62 4.54 2.00 -0.50
CA LEU A 62 3.90 1.00 0.38
C LEU A 62 4.45 -0.41 0.17
N GLY A 63 4.81 -0.79 -1.06
CA GLY A 63 5.46 -2.07 -1.35
C GLY A 63 6.76 -2.28 -0.58
N PHE A 64 7.56 -1.22 -0.40
CA PHE A 64 8.77 -1.25 0.42
C PHE A 64 8.46 -1.19 1.93
N ILE A 65 7.57 -0.29 2.34
CA ILE A 65 7.19 -0.09 3.75
C ILE A 65 6.64 -1.39 4.35
N PHE A 66 5.77 -2.08 3.61
CA PHE A 66 5.07 -3.28 4.06
C PHE A 66 5.61 -4.58 3.45
N GLU A 67 6.83 -4.60 2.92
CA GLU A 67 7.38 -5.77 2.23
C GLU A 67 7.29 -7.08 3.05
N GLU A 68 7.41 -6.99 4.37
CA GLU A 68 7.34 -8.13 5.29
C GLU A 68 5.95 -8.79 5.31
N TYR A 69 4.91 -8.06 4.92
CA TYR A 69 3.54 -8.55 4.78
C TYR A 69 3.24 -9.07 3.38
N LEU A 70 4.09 -8.76 2.41
CA LEU A 70 3.88 -9.05 0.99
C LEU A 70 4.60 -10.32 0.51
N THR A 71 5.43 -10.97 1.33
CA THR A 71 6.31 -12.10 0.94
C THR A 71 5.64 -13.21 0.12
N ASN A 72 4.35 -13.52 0.35
CA ASN A 72 3.63 -14.60 -0.32
C ASN A 72 2.61 -14.10 -1.36
N TYR A 73 2.71 -12.84 -1.78
CA TYR A 73 1.80 -12.24 -2.75
C TYR A 73 2.58 -11.84 -4.00
N THR A 74 2.01 -12.11 -5.17
CA THR A 74 2.59 -11.73 -6.46
C THR A 74 2.40 -10.25 -6.77
N HIS A 75 1.36 -9.64 -6.19
CA HIS A 75 0.95 -8.26 -6.41
C HIS A 75 0.46 -7.62 -5.12
N TRP A 76 0.48 -6.30 -5.07
CA TRP A 76 -0.17 -5.49 -4.04
C TRP A 76 -0.87 -4.29 -4.69
N ALA A 77 -1.86 -3.72 -4.00
CA ALA A 77 -2.60 -2.59 -4.52
C ALA A 77 -2.94 -1.61 -3.40
N PHE A 78 -3.14 -0.35 -3.79
CA PHE A 78 -3.82 0.64 -2.94
C PHE A 78 -5.06 1.16 -3.66
N GLY A 79 -6.06 1.56 -2.88
CA GLY A 79 -7.30 2.14 -3.36
C GLY A 79 -7.88 3.10 -2.31
N ASP A 80 -8.96 3.77 -2.66
CA ASP A 80 -9.70 4.62 -1.73
C ASP A 80 -10.61 3.78 -0.81
N LEU A 81 -10.83 4.27 0.42
CA LEU A 81 -11.58 3.52 1.45
C LEU A 81 -13.09 3.42 1.17
N ASP A 82 -13.60 4.24 0.25
CA ASP A 82 -15.00 4.33 -0.16
C ASP A 82 -15.29 3.55 -1.45
N VAL A 83 -14.31 2.80 -1.96
CA VAL A 83 -14.45 2.00 -3.18
C VAL A 83 -14.59 0.52 -2.85
N LEU A 84 -15.64 -0.11 -3.40
CA LEU A 84 -15.81 -1.56 -3.38
C LEU A 84 -15.51 -2.12 -4.78
N MET A 85 -14.39 -2.83 -4.89
CA MET A 85 -14.08 -3.63 -6.07
C MET A 85 -14.76 -4.99 -5.92
N GLY A 86 -15.86 -5.20 -6.66
CA GLY A 86 -16.68 -6.41 -6.62
C GLY A 86 -15.98 -7.64 -7.20
N ASP A 87 -16.59 -8.27 -8.19
CA ASP A 87 -15.97 -9.40 -8.89
C ASP A 87 -14.84 -8.93 -9.80
N LEU A 88 -13.59 -9.00 -9.34
CA LEU A 88 -12.41 -8.58 -10.10
C LEU A 88 -12.33 -9.29 -11.46
N LEU A 89 -12.67 -10.59 -11.52
CA LEU A 89 -12.55 -11.38 -12.75
C LEU A 89 -13.57 -10.97 -13.82
N SER A 90 -14.59 -10.19 -13.46
CA SER A 90 -15.60 -9.70 -14.40
C SER A 90 -15.15 -8.49 -15.22
N TRP A 91 -14.09 -7.79 -14.80
CA TRP A 91 -13.63 -6.55 -15.46
C TRP A 91 -12.12 -6.38 -15.54
N MET A 92 -11.34 -7.09 -14.71
CA MET A 92 -9.88 -7.06 -14.76
C MET A 92 -9.39 -8.11 -15.75
N ASP A 93 -8.54 -7.69 -16.69
CA ASP A 93 -7.92 -8.61 -17.64
C ASP A 93 -6.74 -9.31 -16.94
N PRO A 94 -6.71 -10.66 -16.87
CA PRO A 94 -5.60 -11.38 -16.27
C PRO A 94 -4.24 -11.06 -16.87
N ASP A 95 -4.18 -10.68 -18.14
CA ASP A 95 -2.93 -10.31 -18.82
C ASP A 95 -2.34 -9.02 -18.23
N GLU A 96 -3.13 -8.17 -17.58
CA GLU A 96 -2.62 -6.98 -16.89
C GLU A 96 -1.66 -7.32 -15.74
N LEU A 97 -1.83 -8.49 -15.12
CA LEU A 97 -0.97 -9.00 -14.04
C LEU A 97 0.36 -9.56 -14.57
N THR A 98 0.48 -9.81 -15.87
CA THR A 98 1.69 -10.36 -16.48
C THR A 98 2.43 -9.35 -17.34
N ASP A 99 1.69 -8.46 -18.00
CA ASP A 99 2.22 -7.58 -19.04
C ASP A 99 2.69 -6.23 -18.50
N PHE A 100 2.22 -5.83 -17.31
CA PHE A 100 2.56 -4.56 -16.68
C PHE A 100 3.18 -4.72 -15.29
N ASP A 101 4.19 -3.90 -15.02
CA ASP A 101 4.74 -3.75 -13.68
C ASP A 101 3.77 -3.05 -12.73
N ILE A 102 3.03 -2.06 -13.25
CA ILE A 102 2.05 -1.24 -12.53
C ILE A 102 0.92 -0.90 -13.49
N PHE A 103 -0.32 -1.10 -13.06
CA PHE A 103 -1.51 -0.66 -13.79
C PHE A 103 -2.52 0.02 -12.84
N THR A 104 -3.37 0.88 -13.40
CA THR A 104 -4.27 1.71 -12.61
C THR A 104 -5.62 1.87 -13.29
N TYR A 105 -6.68 1.80 -12.50
CA TYR A 105 -8.05 1.94 -12.96
C TYR A 105 -8.57 3.34 -12.62
N GLY A 106 -9.23 3.98 -13.59
CA GLY A 106 -9.77 5.33 -13.44
C GLY A 106 -10.75 5.71 -14.55
N PHE A 107 -11.51 6.76 -14.32
CA PHE A 107 -12.53 7.26 -15.25
C PHE A 107 -12.33 8.74 -15.58
N GLY A 108 -12.56 9.13 -16.83
CA GLY A 108 -12.70 10.53 -17.25
C GLY A 108 -11.41 11.27 -17.63
N ASP A 109 -10.23 10.74 -17.34
CA ASP A 109 -8.96 11.42 -17.62
C ASP A 109 -7.77 10.48 -17.90
N GLN A 110 -8.05 9.34 -18.55
CA GLN A 110 -7.08 8.27 -18.83
C GLN A 110 -5.87 8.73 -19.68
N PHE A 111 -5.95 9.90 -20.32
CA PHE A 111 -4.85 10.53 -21.06
C PHE A 111 -3.75 11.12 -20.15
N ARG A 112 -3.94 11.16 -18.82
CA ARG A 112 -2.93 11.64 -17.87
C ARG A 112 -2.18 10.47 -17.23
N MET A 113 -0.86 10.52 -17.31
CA MET A 113 0.05 9.49 -16.82
C MET A 113 0.45 9.74 -15.36
N TYR A 114 -0.37 9.26 -14.42
CA TYR A 114 -0.05 9.17 -12.99
C TYR A 114 -0.82 8.02 -12.33
N THR A 115 -0.33 7.55 -11.18
CA THR A 115 -0.99 6.50 -10.38
C THR A 115 -2.30 7.02 -9.78
N ARG A 116 -3.39 6.25 -9.90
CA ARG A 116 -4.73 6.72 -9.46
C ARG A 116 -5.05 6.27 -8.05
N GLY A 117 -5.70 7.17 -7.32
CA GLY A 117 -6.10 6.95 -5.94
C GLY A 117 -7.13 5.82 -5.80
N GLN A 118 -8.04 5.72 -6.77
CA GLN A 118 -9.15 4.78 -6.76
C GLN A 118 -8.67 3.33 -6.71
N TRP A 119 -7.70 2.97 -7.58
CA TRP A 119 -7.08 1.65 -7.58
C TRP A 119 -5.80 1.65 -8.43
N THR A 120 -4.68 1.28 -7.81
CA THR A 120 -3.41 1.04 -8.51
C THR A 120 -2.79 -0.24 -7.99
N VAL A 121 -2.49 -1.16 -8.92
CA VAL A 121 -1.87 -2.46 -8.66
C VAL A 121 -0.40 -2.41 -9.07
N HIS A 122 0.44 -3.07 -8.29
CA HIS A 122 1.87 -3.16 -8.48
C HIS A 122 2.28 -4.63 -8.43
N GLN A 123 3.15 -5.03 -9.35
CA GLN A 123 3.86 -6.29 -9.25
C GLN A 123 4.77 -6.24 -8.02
N ASN A 124 4.72 -7.29 -7.19
CA ASN A 124 5.50 -7.36 -5.96
C ASN A 124 6.94 -7.81 -6.23
N THR A 125 7.74 -6.92 -6.84
CA THR A 125 9.16 -7.16 -7.11
C THR A 125 10.02 -6.08 -6.44
N PRO A 126 11.30 -6.39 -6.11
CA PRO A 126 12.21 -5.39 -5.56
C PRO A 126 12.34 -4.16 -6.45
N ARG A 127 12.33 -4.33 -7.79
CA ARG A 127 12.40 -3.23 -8.74
C ARG A 127 11.22 -2.29 -8.61
N VAL A 128 9.99 -2.82 -8.65
CA VAL A 128 8.75 -2.03 -8.59
C VAL A 128 8.58 -1.39 -7.22
N ASN A 129 8.81 -2.15 -6.14
CA ASN A 129 8.65 -1.66 -4.77
C ASN A 129 9.65 -0.53 -4.41
N ASN A 130 10.76 -0.42 -5.14
CA ASN A 130 11.78 0.63 -4.96
C ASN A 130 11.74 1.72 -6.04
N ALA A 131 10.78 1.69 -6.98
CA ALA A 131 10.74 2.64 -8.11
C ALA A 131 10.66 4.11 -7.65
N PHE A 132 10.02 4.38 -6.50
CA PHE A 132 9.94 5.72 -5.90
C PHE A 132 11.30 6.35 -5.57
N ARG A 133 12.37 5.55 -5.45
CA ARG A 133 13.74 6.01 -5.22
C ARG A 133 14.49 6.42 -6.49
N GLY A 134 13.95 6.09 -7.66
CA GLY A 134 14.63 6.28 -8.95
C GLY A 134 14.56 7.69 -9.53
N CYS A 135 13.84 8.62 -8.88
CA CYS A 135 13.82 10.02 -9.30
C CYS A 135 14.97 10.77 -8.60
N SER A 136 16.09 10.90 -9.31
CA SER A 136 17.23 11.77 -8.98
C SER A 136 17.19 13.07 -9.79
#